data_AF-A0A379C8W8-F1
#
_entry.id   AF-A0A379C8W8-F1
#
_cell.length_a   1.000
_cell.length_b   1.000
_cell.length_c   1.000
_cell.angle_alpha   90.00
_cell.angle_beta   90.00
_cell.angle_gamma   90.00
#
_symmetry.space_group_name_H-M   'P 1'
#
loop_
_entity.id
_entity.type
_entity.pdbx_description
1 polymer ?
#
loop_
_entity_poly.entity_id
_entity_poly.type
_entity_poly.pdbx_seq_one_letter_code
_entity_poly.pdbx_strand_id
1 'polypeptide(L)'
;MERLAEIEKLLFQCEEDVKRLEQIHKEITQIEENRQKIAQYYDSQYMQDFDNQDNFARDYAMLDEDSIWNVLTSLHSEKIALIKTLVNAI
;
A
#
# COMPACT_ATOMS: atom_id res chain seq x y z
N MET A 1 2.18 -6.26 -43.23
CA MET A 1 3.22 -5.62 -42.40
C MET A 1 2.64 -5.03 -41.12
N GLU A 2 1.50 -4.33 -41.17
CA GLU A 2 0.86 -3.70 -39.99
C GLU A 2 0.56 -4.65 -38.83
N ARG A 3 0.01 -5.85 -39.09
CA ARG A 3 -0.25 -6.86 -38.04
C ARG A 3 1.00 -7.25 -37.25
N LEU A 4 2.16 -7.39 -37.90
CA LEU A 4 3.38 -7.81 -37.19
C LEU A 4 3.91 -6.70 -36.29
N ALA A 5 3.85 -5.45 -36.74
CA ALA A 5 4.23 -4.29 -35.94
C ALA A 5 3.30 -4.10 -34.73
N GLU A 6 2.01 -4.37 -34.87
CA GLU A 6 1.05 -4.32 -33.76
C GLU A 6 1.36 -5.39 -32.70
N ILE A 7 1.61 -6.62 -33.12
CA ILE A 7 1.98 -7.71 -32.21
C ILE A 7 3.33 -7.44 -31.52
N GLU A 8 4.31 -6.90 -32.25
CA GLU A 8 5.61 -6.51 -31.68
C GLU A 8 5.46 -5.42 -30.61
N LYS A 9 4.58 -4.42 -30.86
CA LYS A 9 4.25 -3.42 -29.85
C LYS A 9 3.61 -4.03 -28.60
N LEU A 10 2.67 -4.97 -28.77
CA LEU A 10 2.04 -5.65 -27.64
C LEU A 10 3.04 -6.50 -26.86
N LEU A 11 3.97 -7.16 -27.55
CA LEU A 11 5.05 -7.92 -26.91
C LEU A 11 5.89 -7.01 -26.00
N PHE A 12 6.40 -5.90 -26.52
CA PHE A 12 7.18 -4.96 -25.72
C PHE A 12 6.38 -4.37 -24.56
N GLN A 13 5.08 -4.11 -24.74
CA GLN A 13 4.23 -3.67 -23.65
C GLN A 13 4.13 -4.73 -22.55
N CYS A 14 3.91 -6.00 -22.92
CA CYS A 14 3.86 -7.09 -21.95
C CYS A 14 5.19 -7.25 -21.18
N GLU A 15 6.33 -7.05 -21.83
CA GLU A 15 7.65 -7.09 -21.17
C GLU A 15 7.80 -5.98 -20.12
N GLU A 16 7.33 -4.76 -20.43
CA GLU A 16 7.32 -3.66 -19.48
C GLU A 16 6.31 -3.87 -18.34
N ASP A 17 5.14 -4.44 -18.65
CA ASP A 17 4.12 -4.77 -17.65
C ASP A 17 4.64 -5.82 -16.65
N VAL A 18 5.41 -6.81 -17.10
CA VAL A 18 6.07 -7.79 -16.22
C VAL A 18 7.03 -7.09 -15.26
N LYS A 19 7.91 -6.21 -15.76
CA LYS A 19 8.84 -5.45 -14.89
C LYS A 19 8.09 -4.62 -13.86
N ARG A 20 6.96 -4.02 -14.26
CA ARG A 20 6.11 -3.24 -13.35
C ARG A 20 5.48 -4.12 -12.27
N LEU A 21 5.00 -5.31 -12.60
CA LEU A 21 4.45 -6.26 -11.63
C LEU A 21 5.51 -6.73 -10.63
N GLU A 22 6.74 -7.00 -11.09
CA GLU A 22 7.86 -7.33 -10.21
C GLU A 22 8.19 -6.20 -9.22
N GLN A 23 8.11 -4.95 -9.69
CA GLN A 23 8.33 -3.79 -8.83
C GLN A 23 7.20 -3.63 -7.80
N ILE A 24 5.94 -3.74 -8.21
CA ILE A 24 4.77 -3.70 -7.32
C ILE A 24 4.88 -4.80 -6.24
N HIS A 25 5.34 -6.00 -6.59
CA HIS A 25 5.56 -7.07 -5.63
C HIS A 25 6.55 -6.67 -4.51
N LYS A 26 7.65 -6.00 -4.86
CA LYS A 26 8.61 -5.49 -3.86
C LYS A 26 7.97 -4.40 -2.99
N GLU A 27 7.22 -3.49 -3.61
CA GLU A 27 6.54 -2.39 -2.91
C GLU A 27 5.48 -2.90 -1.92
N ILE A 28 4.73 -3.95 -2.26
CA ILE A 28 3.75 -4.58 -1.36
C ILE A 28 4.43 -5.10 -0.10
N THR A 29 5.63 -5.69 -0.21
CA THR A 29 6.41 -6.12 0.95
C THR A 29 6.72 -4.94 1.88
N GLN A 30 7.21 -3.84 1.31
CA GLN A 30 7.53 -2.64 2.10
C GLN A 30 6.29 -2.01 2.74
N ILE A 31 5.16 -2.00 2.02
CA ILE A 31 3.86 -1.52 2.54
C ILE A 31 3.44 -2.35 3.75
N GLU A 32 3.57 -3.67 3.70
CA GLU A 32 3.20 -4.54 4.81
C GLU A 32 4.09 -4.34 6.03
N GLU A 33 5.41 -4.17 5.85
CA GLU A 33 6.31 -3.85 6.95
C GLU A 33 5.93 -2.53 7.65
N ASN A 34 5.60 -1.50 6.87
CA ASN A 34 5.15 -0.21 7.42
C ASN A 34 3.81 -0.35 8.15
N ARG A 35 2.86 -1.09 7.55
CA ARG A 35 1.56 -1.41 8.18
C ARG A 35 1.74 -2.08 9.54
N GLN A 36 2.66 -3.05 9.64
CA GLN A 36 2.94 -3.75 10.89
C GLN A 36 3.49 -2.80 11.96
N LYS A 37 4.46 -1.95 11.61
CA LYS A 37 5.02 -0.95 12.55
C LYS A 37 3.96 0.02 13.05
N ILE A 38 3.13 0.55 12.15
CA ILE A 38 2.05 1.48 12.50
C ILE A 38 0.99 0.79 13.37
N ALA A 39 0.61 -0.45 13.04
CA ALA A 39 -0.35 -1.20 13.83
C ALA A 39 0.17 -1.50 15.24
N GLN A 40 1.45 -1.86 15.38
CA GLN A 40 2.10 -2.07 16.69
C GLN A 40 2.14 -0.78 17.51
N TYR A 41 2.46 0.35 16.89
CA TYR A 41 2.40 1.65 17.53
C TYR A 41 0.99 1.98 18.03
N TYR A 42 -0.01 1.79 17.17
CA TYR A 42 -1.42 2.06 17.49
C TYR A 42 -1.94 1.23 18.67
N ASP A 43 -1.51 -0.03 18.75
CA ASP A 43 -1.93 -0.96 19.80
C ASP A 43 -1.25 -0.72 21.16
N SER A 44 -0.04 -0.15 21.17
CA SER A 44 0.81 -0.15 22.38
C SER A 44 1.21 1.22 22.92
N GLN A 45 1.38 2.23 22.07
CA GLN A 45 1.99 3.52 22.43
C GLN A 45 1.07 4.72 22.12
N TYR A 46 0.18 4.57 21.15
CA TYR A 46 -0.66 5.67 20.67
C TYR A 46 -1.43 6.39 21.78
N MET A 47 -2.14 5.67 22.66
CA MET A 47 -2.93 6.31 23.73
C MET A 47 -2.06 7.12 24.69
N GLN A 48 -0.85 6.64 24.99
CA GLN A 48 0.08 7.37 25.84
C GLN A 48 0.55 8.66 25.15
N ASP A 49 0.90 8.61 23.87
CA ASP A 49 1.32 9.80 23.14
C ASP A 49 0.17 10.78 22.94
N PHE A 50 -1.04 10.26 22.66
CA PHE A 50 -2.26 11.06 22.53
C PHE A 50 -2.58 11.84 23.81
N ASP A 51 -2.55 11.17 24.97
CA ASP A 51 -2.77 11.82 26.27
C ASP A 51 -1.70 12.89 26.59
N ASN A 52 -0.50 12.77 26.00
CA ASN A 52 0.63 13.68 26.21
C ASN A 52 0.83 14.67 25.06
N GLN A 53 -0.13 14.81 24.14
CA GLN A 53 0.06 15.55 22.89
C GLN A 53 0.46 17.02 23.09
N ASP A 54 -0.01 17.65 24.16
CA ASP A 54 0.32 19.03 24.54
C ASP A 54 1.82 19.25 24.86
N ASN A 55 2.56 18.17 25.14
CA ASN A 55 4.00 18.22 25.42
C ASN A 55 4.86 18.19 24.15
N PHE A 56 4.27 17.98 22.98
CA PHE A 56 5.01 17.89 21.73
C PHE A 56 5.20 19.26 21.07
N ALA A 57 6.33 19.43 20.36
CA ALA A 57 6.69 20.70 19.74
C ALA A 57 5.80 21.10 18.54
N ARG A 58 4.97 20.18 18.07
CA ARG A 58 4.05 20.37 16.94
C ARG A 58 2.92 19.35 17.00
N ASP A 59 1.87 19.64 16.23
CA ASP A 59 0.81 18.69 15.96
C ASP A 59 1.31 17.59 15.04
N TYR A 60 0.98 16.36 15.38
CA TYR A 60 1.32 15.18 14.63
C TYR A 60 0.05 14.56 14.07
N ALA A 61 -0.06 14.47 12.74
CA ALA A 61 -1.25 13.92 12.08
C ALA A 61 -1.58 12.48 12.52
N MET A 62 -0.59 11.69 12.93
CA MET A 62 -0.88 10.32 13.41
C MET A 62 -1.55 10.28 14.80
N LEU A 63 -1.57 11.40 15.53
CA LEU A 63 -2.27 11.55 16.81
C LEU A 63 -3.69 12.08 16.63
N ASP A 64 -4.17 12.29 15.41
CA ASP A 64 -5.61 12.40 15.23
C ASP A 64 -6.27 11.03 15.46
N GLU A 65 -7.54 11.01 15.88
CA GLU A 65 -8.24 9.78 16.31
C GLU A 65 -8.38 8.75 15.17
N ASP A 66 -8.32 9.21 13.91
CA ASP A 66 -8.82 8.46 12.76
C ASP A 66 -7.73 8.09 11.74
N SER A 67 -6.62 8.81 11.63
CA SER A 67 -5.65 8.70 10.53
C SER A 67 -5.02 7.32 10.45
N ILE A 68 -4.55 6.79 11.58
CA ILE A 68 -3.96 5.45 11.62
C ILE A 68 -5.04 4.41 11.28
N TRP A 69 -6.21 4.50 11.90
CA TRP A 69 -7.31 3.58 11.66
C TRP A 69 -7.76 3.58 10.19
N ASN A 70 -7.88 4.75 9.58
CA ASN A 70 -8.26 4.96 8.18
C ASN A 70 -7.25 4.30 7.23
N VAL A 71 -5.95 4.51 7.47
CA VAL A 71 -4.89 3.91 6.64
C VAL A 71 -4.90 2.39 6.78
N LEU A 72 -4.97 1.85 8.00
CA LEU A 72 -4.97 0.41 8.23
C LEU A 72 -6.19 -0.27 7.60
N THR A 73 -7.37 0.34 7.72
CA THR A 73 -8.61 -0.16 7.13
C THR A 73 -8.59 -0.08 5.60
N SER A 74 -8.15 1.05 5.04
CA SER A 74 -8.04 1.22 3.59
C SER A 74 -7.05 0.23 2.97
N LEU A 75 -5.90 0.02 3.61
CA LEU A 75 -4.93 -0.99 3.20
C LEU A 75 -5.52 -2.40 3.23
N HIS A 76 -6.32 -2.73 4.23
CA HIS A 76 -6.99 -4.02 4.29
C HIS A 76 -7.96 -4.21 3.13
N SER A 77 -8.83 -3.22 2.87
CA SER A 77 -9.78 -3.25 1.76
C SER A 77 -9.09 -3.37 0.40
N GLU A 78 -8.04 -2.58 0.17
CA GLU A 78 -7.28 -2.60 -1.08
C GLU A 78 -6.60 -3.96 -1.31
N LYS A 79 -6.04 -4.59 -0.27
CA LYS A 79 -5.47 -5.94 -0.38
C LYS A 79 -6.49 -6.96 -0.87
N ILE A 80 -7.73 -6.93 -0.39
CA ILE A 80 -8.76 -7.87 -0.90
C ILE A 80 -9.16 -7.51 -2.32
N ALA A 81 -9.23 -6.22 -2.67
CA ALA A 81 -9.54 -5.77 -4.03
C ALA A 81 -8.46 -6.26 -5.02
N LEU A 82 -7.19 -6.13 -4.67
CA LEU A 82 -6.06 -6.64 -5.45
C LEU A 82 -6.11 -8.16 -5.62
N ILE A 83 -6.33 -8.91 -4.54
CA ILE A 83 -6.45 -10.38 -4.61
C ILE A 83 -7.60 -10.78 -5.55
N LYS A 84 -8.77 -10.15 -5.42
CA LYS A 84 -9.92 -10.41 -6.31
C LYS A 84 -9.58 -10.10 -7.77
N THR A 85 -8.87 -9.01 -8.02
CA THR A 85 -8.45 -8.60 -9.36
C THR A 85 -7.53 -9.64 -9.99
N LEU A 86 -6.53 -10.12 -9.23
CA LEU A 86 -5.60 -11.15 -9.69
C LEU A 86 -6.30 -12.48 -9.93
N VAL A 87 -7.17 -12.91 -9.02
CA VAL A 87 -7.92 -14.17 -9.17
C VAL A 87 -8.84 -14.13 -10.39
N ASN A 88 -9.48 -12.99 -10.69
CA ASN A 88 -10.35 -12.86 -11.86
C ASN A 88 -9.57 -12.75 -13.19
N ALA A 89 -8.28 -12.45 -13.13
CA ALA A 89 -7.42 -12.32 -14.31
C ALA A 89 -6.72 -13.63 -14.73
N ILE A 90 -6.84 -14.69 -13.90
CA ILE A 90 -6.29 -16.04 -14.12
C ILE A 90 -7.43 -16.98 -14.51
#